data_AF-A0A2G9T7H4-F1
#
_entry.id   AF-A0A2G9T7H4-F1
#
_cell.length_a   1.000
_cell.length_b   1.000
_cell.length_c   1.000
_cell.angle_alpha   90.00
_cell.angle_beta   90.00
_cell.angle_gamma   90.00
#
_symmetry.space_group_name_H-M   'P 1'
#
loop_
_entity.id
_entity.type
_entity.pdbx_description
1 polymer ?
#
loop_
_entity_poly.entity_id
_entity_poly.type
_entity_poly.pdbx_seq_one_letter_code
_entity_poly.pdbx_strand_id
1 'polypeptide(L)'
;HEAGAAVNYISRRAALKKLQLSLKDFRRLCILKGIYPHEPAHKKKVNKGSTENRVWYYRKDINFLAHEPIINKFRDYKVFLRKLNHYKAKRDESKVKKLYANKPEYPTFGSAIRDLDDALCLCFAFATLPHTRILKEGLIDSCRRLTAEFMHYVIEAHALKNTFISIK
;
A
#
# COMPACT_ATOMS: atom_id res chain seq x y z
N HIS A 1 3.60 35.95 -5.74
CA HIS A 1 2.86 34.69 -5.52
C HIS A 1 3.39 33.86 -4.33
N GLU A 2 4.09 34.49 -3.38
CA GLU A 2 4.87 33.78 -2.35
C GLU A 2 4.23 33.75 -0.96
N ALA A 3 3.01 34.29 -0.79
CA ALA A 3 2.28 34.22 0.46
C ALA A 3 0.79 33.91 0.24
N GLY A 4 0.21 33.05 1.11
CA GLY A 4 -1.21 32.70 1.13
C GLY A 4 -1.51 31.21 0.87
N ALA A 5 -2.80 30.88 0.73
CA ALA A 5 -3.30 29.50 0.59
C ALA A 5 -2.61 28.66 -0.51
N ALA A 6 -2.04 29.29 -1.55
CA ALA A 6 -1.29 28.59 -2.60
C ALA A 6 0.03 27.93 -2.11
N VAL A 7 0.63 28.41 -1.02
CA VAL A 7 1.84 27.81 -0.43
C VAL A 7 1.50 26.55 0.38
N ASN A 8 0.31 26.52 0.99
CA ASN A 8 -0.09 25.49 1.95
C ASN A 8 -0.46 24.16 1.30
N TYR A 9 -0.83 24.16 0.02
CA TYR A 9 -1.24 22.96 -0.71
C TYR A 9 -0.20 22.52 -1.74
N ILE A 10 -0.18 21.22 -2.00
CA ILE A 10 0.61 20.59 -3.07
C ILE A 10 -0.28 19.60 -3.82
N SER A 11 -0.21 19.60 -5.15
CA SER A 11 -1.00 18.67 -5.95
C SER A 11 -0.45 17.26 -5.82
N ARG A 12 -1.31 16.24 -5.97
CA ARG A 12 -0.88 14.82 -5.94
C ARG A 12 0.31 14.54 -6.85
N ARG A 13 0.30 15.06 -8.09
CA ARG A 13 1.40 14.86 -9.05
C ARG A 13 2.71 15.47 -8.57
N ALA A 14 2.66 16.65 -7.97
CA ALA A 14 3.83 17.30 -7.38
C ALA A 14 4.32 16.57 -6.13
N ALA A 15 3.42 16.09 -5.27
CA ALA A 15 3.76 15.27 -4.11
C ALA A 15 4.47 13.96 -4.49
N LEU A 16 3.96 13.25 -5.50
CA LEU A 16 4.58 12.04 -6.05
C LEU A 16 5.99 12.31 -6.56
N LYS A 17 6.18 13.40 -7.32
CA LYS A 17 7.50 13.79 -7.84
C LYS A 17 8.47 14.14 -6.70
N LYS A 18 7.99 14.83 -5.66
CA LYS A 18 8.79 15.22 -4.49
C LYS A 18 9.22 14.00 -3.66
N LEU A 19 8.32 13.07 -3.40
CA LEU A 19 8.58 11.87 -2.59
C LEU A 19 9.30 10.76 -3.38
N GLN A 20 9.33 10.85 -4.72
CA GLN A 20 9.90 9.85 -5.64
C GLN A 20 9.23 8.46 -5.56
N LEU A 21 7.96 8.42 -5.18
CA LEU A 21 7.17 7.21 -5.01
C LEU A 21 6.25 6.93 -6.21
N SER A 22 5.84 5.67 -6.37
CA SER A 22 4.75 5.31 -7.28
C SER A 22 3.41 5.75 -6.70
N LEU A 23 2.35 5.85 -7.54
CA LEU A 23 1.01 6.19 -7.04
C LEU A 23 0.49 5.17 -6.02
N LYS A 24 0.81 3.88 -6.21
CA LYS A 24 0.39 2.80 -5.31
C LYS A 24 1.06 2.92 -3.95
N ASP A 25 2.38 3.13 -3.93
CA ASP A 25 3.14 3.24 -2.68
C ASP A 25 2.80 4.53 -1.95
N PHE A 26 2.59 5.63 -2.68
CA PHE A 26 2.12 6.88 -2.08
C PHE A 26 0.76 6.72 -1.41
N ARG A 27 -0.20 6.05 -2.05
CA ARG A 27 -1.51 5.76 -1.42
C ARG A 27 -1.36 4.90 -0.17
N ARG A 28 -0.53 3.85 -0.21
CA ARG A 28 -0.25 3.01 0.97
C ARG A 28 0.35 3.84 2.11
N LEU A 29 1.35 4.67 1.81
CA LEU A 29 1.99 5.53 2.79
C LEU A 29 1.00 6.55 3.38
N CYS A 30 0.12 7.13 2.56
CA CYS A 30 -0.94 8.01 3.01
C CYS A 30 -1.93 7.30 3.95
N ILE A 31 -2.35 6.06 3.63
CA ILE A 31 -3.23 5.27 4.50
C ILE A 31 -2.55 4.97 5.84
N LEU A 32 -1.30 4.47 5.81
CA LEU A 32 -0.53 4.14 7.00
C LEU A 32 -0.30 5.35 7.94
N LYS A 33 -0.26 6.56 7.39
CA LYS A 33 -0.03 7.80 8.15
C LYS A 33 -1.28 8.65 8.34
N GLY A 34 -2.45 8.17 7.90
CA GLY A 34 -3.71 8.89 8.02
C GLY A 34 -3.72 10.24 7.29
N ILE A 35 -3.01 10.35 6.15
CA ILE A 35 -2.96 11.58 5.36
C ILE A 35 -3.96 11.50 4.21
N TYR A 36 -4.92 12.39 4.24
CA TYR A 36 -6.02 12.42 3.29
C TYR A 36 -5.90 13.61 2.32
N PRO A 37 -6.49 13.50 1.12
CA PRO A 37 -6.59 14.65 0.24
C PRO A 37 -7.53 15.71 0.84
N HIS A 38 -7.20 16.97 0.61
CA HIS A 38 -7.96 18.13 1.07
C HIS A 38 -8.43 18.97 -0.10
N GLU A 39 -9.58 19.62 0.07
CA GLU A 39 -10.13 20.53 -0.91
C GLU A 39 -9.78 21.99 -0.54
N PRO A 40 -9.00 22.72 -1.36
CA PRO A 40 -8.65 24.08 -1.02
C PRO A 40 -9.86 25.02 -1.14
N ALA A 41 -10.04 25.90 -0.15
CA ALA A 41 -11.12 26.91 -0.15
C ALA A 41 -11.12 27.81 -1.40
N HIS A 42 -9.95 28.10 -1.97
CA HIS A 42 -9.82 28.90 -3.19
C HIS A 42 -9.09 28.15 -4.31
N LYS A 43 -9.80 27.25 -5.00
CA LYS A 43 -9.26 26.37 -6.06
C LYS A 43 -8.48 27.13 -7.16
N LYS A 44 -9.02 28.25 -7.66
CA LYS A 44 -8.38 29.05 -8.72
C LYS A 44 -7.03 29.65 -8.29
N LYS A 45 -6.91 30.09 -7.03
CA LYS A 45 -5.65 30.67 -6.49
C LYS A 45 -4.58 29.58 -6.35
N VAL A 46 -4.96 28.39 -5.87
CA VAL A 46 -4.03 27.27 -5.67
C VAL A 46 -3.61 26.63 -7.00
N ASN A 47 -4.51 26.57 -7.97
CA ASN A 47 -4.26 25.98 -9.28
C ASN A 47 -3.68 26.97 -10.31
N LYS A 48 -3.08 28.08 -9.85
CA LYS A 48 -2.46 29.11 -10.71
C LYS A 48 -3.38 29.59 -11.86
N GLY A 49 -4.67 29.78 -11.55
CA GLY A 49 -5.69 30.23 -12.52
C GLY A 49 -6.39 29.12 -13.30
N SER A 50 -5.94 27.86 -13.22
CA SER A 50 -6.60 26.73 -13.90
C SER A 50 -7.84 26.23 -13.15
N THR A 51 -8.88 25.85 -13.89
CA THR A 51 -10.14 25.29 -13.35
C THR A 51 -10.14 23.76 -13.28
N GLU A 52 -9.04 23.11 -13.66
CA GLU A 52 -8.93 21.63 -13.62
C GLU A 52 -9.14 21.10 -12.21
N ASN A 53 -9.94 20.02 -12.09
CA ASN A 53 -10.11 19.33 -10.82
C ASN A 53 -8.85 18.53 -10.50
N ARG A 54 -8.15 18.91 -9.43
CA ARG A 54 -6.92 18.27 -8.97
C ARG A 54 -7.06 17.87 -7.51
N VAL A 55 -6.44 16.75 -7.16
CA VAL A 55 -6.35 16.29 -5.77
C VAL A 55 -5.21 17.02 -5.09
N TRP A 56 -5.49 17.66 -3.96
CA TRP A 56 -4.53 18.44 -3.17
C TRP A 56 -4.26 17.78 -1.82
N TYR A 57 -3.06 18.00 -1.31
CA TYR A 57 -2.61 17.61 0.02
C TYR A 57 -2.00 18.83 0.71
N TYR A 58 -1.94 18.85 2.04
CA TYR A 58 -1.16 19.88 2.72
C TYR A 58 0.34 19.65 2.51
N ARG A 59 1.05 20.74 2.28
CA ARG A 59 2.51 20.72 2.10
C ARG A 59 3.22 20.26 3.38
N LYS A 60 2.67 20.58 4.56
CA LYS A 60 3.18 20.14 5.86
C LYS A 60 3.16 18.62 5.96
N ASP A 61 2.05 17.99 5.62
CA ASP A 61 1.88 16.53 5.66
C ASP A 61 2.82 15.82 4.67
N ILE A 62 2.98 16.36 3.46
CA ILE A 62 3.92 15.80 2.48
C ILE A 62 5.38 15.98 2.94
N ASN A 63 5.71 17.08 3.62
CA ASN A 63 7.04 17.25 4.21
C ASN A 63 7.26 16.28 5.37
N PHE A 64 6.25 16.03 6.20
CA PHE A 64 6.29 15.02 7.23
C PHE A 64 6.56 13.63 6.64
N LEU A 65 5.82 13.23 5.59
CA LEU A 65 6.07 11.99 4.85
C LEU A 65 7.48 11.88 4.25
N ALA A 66 8.11 12.99 3.90
CA ALA A 66 9.45 12.98 3.33
C ALA A 66 10.52 12.55 4.35
N HIS A 67 10.27 12.73 5.66
CA HIS A 67 11.18 12.36 6.74
C HIS A 67 10.85 10.99 7.35
N GLU A 68 9.74 10.36 6.93
CA GLU A 68 9.32 9.06 7.45
C GLU A 68 10.26 7.94 6.98
N PRO A 69 10.84 7.14 7.90
CA PRO A 69 11.83 6.11 7.54
C PRO A 69 11.26 5.01 6.64
N ILE A 70 9.94 4.78 6.69
CA ILE A 70 9.22 3.83 5.83
C ILE A 70 9.41 4.17 4.33
N ILE A 71 9.62 5.45 3.98
CA ILE A 71 9.82 5.85 2.59
C ILE A 71 11.03 5.19 1.95
N ASN A 72 12.08 4.95 2.74
CA ASN A 72 13.31 4.32 2.27
C ASN A 72 13.06 2.84 1.94
N LYS A 73 12.23 2.15 2.73
CA LYS A 73 11.83 0.76 2.43
C LYS A 73 11.09 0.64 1.09
N PHE A 74 10.18 1.56 0.79
CA PHE A 74 9.52 1.59 -0.52
C PHE A 74 10.51 1.85 -1.66
N ARG A 75 11.50 2.73 -1.45
CA ARG A 75 12.55 3.01 -2.45
C ARG A 75 13.46 1.81 -2.67
N ASP A 76 13.88 1.13 -1.61
CA ASP A 76 14.69 -0.08 -1.65
C ASP A 76 13.97 -1.18 -2.40
N TYR A 77 12.68 -1.38 -2.11
CA TYR A 77 11.86 -2.35 -2.81
C TYR A 77 11.71 -2.02 -4.31
N LYS A 78 11.57 -0.74 -4.65
CA LYS A 78 11.55 -0.30 -6.06
C LYS A 78 12.88 -0.54 -6.77
N VAL A 79 14.02 -0.37 -6.09
CA VAL A 79 15.34 -0.71 -6.65
C VAL A 79 15.49 -2.22 -6.81
N PHE A 80 15.04 -3.00 -5.82
CA PHE A 80 14.99 -4.45 -5.88
C PHE A 80 14.21 -4.95 -7.10
N LEU A 81 12.98 -4.45 -7.31
CA LEU A 81 12.16 -4.81 -8.47
C LEU A 81 12.82 -4.44 -9.81
N ARG A 82 13.51 -3.29 -9.87
CA ARG A 82 14.29 -2.90 -11.07
C ARG A 82 15.44 -3.87 -11.34
N LYS A 83 16.22 -4.24 -10.32
CA LYS A 83 17.29 -5.24 -10.44
C LYS A 83 16.74 -6.61 -10.86
N LEU A 84 15.62 -7.03 -10.27
CA LEU A 84 14.95 -8.28 -10.59
C LEU A 84 14.54 -8.33 -12.07
N ASN A 85 13.88 -7.28 -12.55
CA ASN A 85 13.45 -7.20 -13.95
C ASN A 85 14.63 -7.16 -14.92
N HIS A 86 15.71 -6.44 -14.56
CA HIS A 86 16.95 -6.42 -15.35
C HIS A 86 17.58 -7.81 -15.49
N TYR A 87 17.72 -8.56 -14.40
CA TYR A 87 18.30 -9.91 -14.45
C TYR A 87 17.37 -10.92 -15.13
N LYS A 88 16.04 -10.80 -14.94
CA LYS A 88 15.06 -11.60 -15.70
C LYS A 88 15.16 -11.35 -17.20
N ALA A 89 15.30 -10.09 -17.63
CA ALA A 89 15.48 -9.74 -19.03
C ALA A 89 16.78 -10.33 -19.61
N LYS A 90 17.84 -10.41 -18.81
CA LYS A 90 19.12 -11.05 -19.17
C LYS A 90 19.13 -12.57 -19.05
N ARG A 91 18.04 -13.20 -18.58
CA ARG A 91 17.94 -14.65 -18.32
C ARG A 91 19.02 -15.21 -17.37
N ASP A 92 19.54 -14.39 -16.46
CA ASP A 92 20.53 -14.81 -15.45
C ASP A 92 19.82 -15.38 -14.21
N GLU A 93 19.50 -16.68 -14.26
CA GLU A 93 18.72 -17.36 -13.22
C GLU A 93 19.43 -17.40 -11.86
N SER A 94 20.76 -17.50 -11.86
CA SER A 94 21.57 -17.57 -10.65
C SER A 94 21.46 -16.28 -9.83
N LYS A 95 21.53 -15.12 -10.49
CA LYS A 95 21.36 -13.82 -9.81
C LYS A 95 19.91 -13.58 -9.40
N VAL A 96 18.94 -14.03 -10.19
CA VAL A 96 17.52 -13.94 -9.81
C VAL A 96 17.24 -14.73 -8.54
N LYS A 97 17.73 -15.98 -8.44
CA LYS A 97 17.59 -16.81 -7.22
C LYS A 97 18.23 -16.15 -6.00
N LYS A 98 19.46 -15.64 -6.12
CA LYS A 98 20.14 -14.90 -5.04
C LYS A 98 19.37 -13.65 -4.62
N LEU A 99 18.76 -12.95 -5.57
CA LEU A 99 17.97 -11.76 -5.28
C LEU A 99 16.67 -12.13 -4.54
N TYR A 100 15.99 -13.21 -4.94
CA TYR A 100 14.82 -13.72 -4.22
C TYR A 100 15.14 -14.15 -2.78
N ALA A 101 16.32 -14.73 -2.53
CA ALA A 101 16.75 -15.08 -1.18
C ALA A 101 16.93 -13.84 -0.28
N ASN A 102 17.30 -12.70 -0.86
CA ASN A 102 17.45 -11.42 -0.14
C ASN A 102 16.20 -10.54 -0.25
N LYS A 103 15.02 -11.13 -0.49
CA LYS A 103 13.77 -10.38 -0.56
C LYS A 103 13.54 -9.68 0.80
N PRO A 104 13.22 -8.38 0.82
CA PRO A 104 12.88 -7.71 2.06
C PRO A 104 11.58 -8.30 2.62
N GLU A 105 11.68 -8.95 3.78
CA GLU A 105 10.55 -9.47 4.55
C GLU A 105 10.10 -8.47 5.62
N TYR A 106 8.98 -8.77 6.29
CA TYR A 106 8.55 -8.03 7.46
C TYR A 106 9.67 -8.05 8.51
N PRO A 107 10.14 -6.89 9.00
CA PRO A 107 11.32 -6.83 9.86
C PRO A 107 11.14 -7.54 11.20
N THR A 108 9.91 -7.68 11.68
CA THR A 108 9.57 -8.42 12.90
C THR A 108 8.25 -9.16 12.76
N PHE A 109 8.08 -10.25 13.51
CA PHE A 109 6.80 -10.96 13.61
C PHE A 109 5.66 -10.04 14.05
N GLY A 110 5.91 -9.15 15.01
CA GLY A 110 4.94 -8.14 15.44
C GLY A 110 4.51 -7.19 14.32
N SER A 111 5.40 -6.83 13.39
CA SER A 111 5.03 -6.03 12.22
C SER A 111 4.14 -6.81 11.25
N ALA A 112 4.37 -8.12 11.10
CA ALA A 112 3.57 -8.99 10.24
C ALA A 112 2.16 -9.19 10.81
N ILE A 113 2.01 -9.35 12.14
CA ILE A 113 0.70 -9.46 12.79
C ILE A 113 -0.13 -8.19 12.59
N ARG A 114 0.49 -7.00 12.64
CA ARG A 114 -0.24 -5.73 12.46
C ARG A 114 -0.89 -5.59 11.09
N ASP A 115 -0.24 -6.10 10.05
CA ASP A 115 -0.76 -6.07 8.67
C ASP A 115 -1.58 -7.33 8.32
N LEU A 116 -1.73 -8.28 9.26
CA LEU A 116 -2.43 -9.55 9.04
C LEU A 116 -3.93 -9.36 8.80
N ASP A 117 -4.55 -8.37 9.46
CA ASP A 117 -6.01 -8.12 9.36
C ASP A 117 -6.46 -7.81 7.93
N ASP A 118 -5.75 -6.88 7.26
CA ASP A 118 -6.00 -6.55 5.85
C ASP A 118 -5.86 -7.76 4.93
N ALA A 119 -4.87 -8.63 5.21
CA ALA A 119 -4.65 -9.85 4.44
C ALA A 119 -5.77 -10.86 4.65
N LEU A 120 -6.20 -11.06 5.90
CA LEU A 120 -7.29 -11.98 6.25
C LEU A 120 -8.62 -11.51 5.66
N CYS A 121 -8.95 -10.23 5.77
CA CYS A 121 -10.17 -9.66 5.19
C CYS A 121 -10.28 -9.97 3.69
N LEU A 122 -9.18 -9.82 2.95
CA LEU A 122 -9.12 -10.14 1.53
C LEU A 122 -9.24 -11.65 1.27
N CYS A 123 -8.54 -12.49 2.06
CA CYS A 123 -8.64 -13.95 1.94
C CYS A 123 -10.06 -14.45 2.18
N PHE A 124 -10.75 -13.96 3.21
CA PHE A 124 -12.15 -14.30 3.49
C PHE A 124 -13.09 -13.82 2.38
N ALA A 125 -12.84 -12.63 1.80
CA ALA A 125 -13.61 -12.15 0.66
C ALA A 125 -13.42 -13.03 -0.59
N PHE A 126 -12.20 -13.47 -0.89
CA PHE A 126 -11.97 -14.36 -2.04
C PHE A 126 -12.46 -15.78 -1.82
N ALA A 127 -12.47 -16.28 -0.59
CA ALA A 127 -12.94 -17.63 -0.26
C ALA A 127 -14.43 -17.83 -0.57
N THR A 128 -15.24 -16.76 -0.50
CA THR A 128 -16.68 -16.77 -0.79
C THR A 128 -17.02 -16.58 -2.27
N LEU A 129 -16.06 -16.16 -3.10
CA LEU A 129 -16.29 -15.93 -4.53
C LEU A 129 -16.31 -17.23 -5.34
N PRO A 130 -17.10 -17.30 -6.43
CA PRO A 130 -17.05 -18.42 -7.36
C PRO A 130 -15.80 -18.38 -8.24
N HIS A 131 -15.42 -19.53 -8.80
CA HIS A 131 -14.33 -19.61 -9.76
C HIS A 131 -14.68 -18.82 -11.03
N THR A 132 -13.84 -17.86 -11.39
CA THR A 132 -13.98 -17.05 -12.60
C THR A 132 -12.73 -17.16 -13.45
N ARG A 133 -12.87 -17.08 -14.78
CA ARG A 133 -11.75 -17.16 -15.75
C ARG A 133 -10.69 -16.07 -15.61
N ILE A 134 -10.98 -15.00 -14.88
CA ILE A 134 -10.07 -13.87 -14.66
C ILE A 134 -9.08 -14.17 -13.53
N LEU A 135 -9.46 -15.04 -12.59
CA LEU A 135 -8.66 -15.38 -11.43
C LEU A 135 -7.68 -16.50 -11.76
N LYS A 136 -6.50 -16.43 -11.14
CA LYS A 136 -5.48 -17.46 -11.28
C LYS A 136 -6.01 -18.79 -10.73
N GLU A 137 -5.79 -19.87 -11.48
CA GLU A 137 -6.18 -21.23 -11.07
C GLU A 137 -5.59 -21.56 -9.69
N GLY A 138 -6.43 -22.15 -8.81
CA GLY A 138 -6.06 -22.54 -7.45
C GLY A 138 -5.95 -21.40 -6.42
N LEU A 139 -6.15 -20.13 -6.81
CA LEU A 139 -6.12 -19.01 -5.87
C LEU A 139 -7.25 -19.10 -4.84
N ILE A 140 -8.48 -19.34 -5.31
CA ILE A 140 -9.66 -19.44 -4.43
C ILE A 140 -9.53 -20.63 -3.48
N ASP A 141 -9.03 -21.77 -3.96
CA ASP A 141 -8.82 -22.97 -3.12
C ASP A 141 -7.76 -22.72 -2.05
N SER A 142 -6.69 -22.00 -2.42
CA SER A 142 -5.67 -21.56 -1.46
C SER A 142 -6.27 -20.63 -0.40
N CYS A 143 -7.10 -19.66 -0.81
CA CYS A 143 -7.79 -18.76 0.12
C CYS A 143 -8.69 -19.55 1.07
N ARG A 144 -9.51 -20.48 0.57
CA ARG A 144 -10.38 -21.34 1.39
C ARG A 144 -9.59 -22.15 2.41
N ARG A 145 -8.52 -22.82 1.97
CA ARG A 145 -7.64 -23.60 2.85
C ARG A 145 -7.03 -22.73 3.95
N LEU A 146 -6.43 -21.60 3.59
CA LEU A 146 -5.80 -20.68 4.55
C LEU A 146 -6.80 -20.09 5.55
N THR A 147 -8.01 -19.73 5.09
CA THR A 147 -9.06 -19.24 5.99
C THR A 147 -9.54 -20.32 6.97
N ALA A 148 -9.65 -21.57 6.52
CA ALA A 148 -10.03 -22.69 7.39
C ALA A 148 -8.93 -22.98 8.43
N GLU A 149 -7.67 -23.08 8.01
CA GLU A 149 -6.50 -23.25 8.90
C GLU A 149 -6.43 -22.14 9.96
N PHE A 150 -6.67 -20.89 9.55
CA PHE A 150 -6.69 -19.77 10.49
C PHE A 150 -7.85 -19.87 11.49
N MET A 151 -9.06 -20.22 11.05
CA MET A 151 -10.20 -20.42 11.95
C MET A 151 -9.94 -21.57 12.94
N HIS A 152 -9.36 -22.68 12.49
CA HIS A 152 -8.96 -23.79 13.37
C HIS A 152 -7.95 -23.34 14.42
N TYR A 153 -6.93 -22.57 14.04
CA TYR A 153 -5.97 -22.01 14.98
C TYR A 153 -6.65 -21.12 16.04
N VAL A 154 -7.59 -20.27 15.63
CA VAL A 154 -8.33 -19.39 16.57
C VAL A 154 -9.20 -20.19 17.55
N ILE A 155 -9.80 -21.30 17.08
CA ILE A 155 -10.60 -22.22 17.92
C ILE A 155 -9.69 -22.89 18.97
N GLU A 156 -8.60 -23.53 18.54
CA GLU A 156 -7.67 -24.23 19.44
C GLU A 156 -6.98 -23.28 20.43
N ALA A 157 -6.63 -22.07 19.99
CA ALA A 157 -6.00 -21.06 20.85
C ALA A 157 -6.99 -20.35 21.78
N HIS A 158 -8.30 -20.60 21.66
CA HIS A 158 -9.36 -19.86 22.36
C HIS A 158 -9.19 -18.34 22.31
N ALA A 159 -8.77 -17.82 21.15
CA ALA A 159 -8.36 -16.42 21.01
C ALA A 159 -9.53 -15.46 20.68
N LEU A 160 -10.73 -15.98 20.46
CA LEU A 160 -11.92 -15.19 20.13
C LEU A 160 -12.50 -14.53 21.39
N LYS A 161 -12.36 -13.20 21.50
CA LYS A 161 -12.82 -12.42 22.66
C LYS A 161 -14.14 -11.70 22.42
N ASN A 162 -14.27 -11.07 21.25
CA ASN A 162 -15.41 -10.22 20.91
C ASN A 162 -15.96 -10.62 19.54
N THR A 163 -17.28 -10.66 19.40
CA THR A 163 -17.97 -10.94 18.14
C THR A 163 -19.04 -9.90 17.87
N PHE A 164 -19.27 -9.63 16.58
CA PHE A 164 -20.31 -8.71 16.13
C PHE A 164 -20.96 -9.29 14.87
N ILE A 165 -22.29 -9.40 14.89
CA ILE A 165 -23.07 -9.85 13.74
C ILE A 165 -23.65 -8.61 13.07
N SER A 166 -23.27 -8.39 11.82
CA SER A 166 -23.74 -7.28 10.99
C SER A 166 -24.42 -7.80 9.74
N ILE A 167 -25.43 -7.09 9.26
CA ILE A 167 -25.84 -7.18 7.86
C ILE A 167 -24.80 -6.39 7.07
N LYS A 168 -24.04 -7.07 6.20
CA LYS A 168 -23.04 -6.45 5.32
C LYS A 168 -23.67 -5.98 4.02
#